data_AF-A0AAD6Z6P4-F1
#
_entry.id   AF-A0AAD6Z6P4-F1
#
_cell.length_a   1.000
_cell.length_b   1.000
_cell.length_c   1.000
_cell.angle_alpha   90.00
_cell.angle_beta   90.00
_cell.angle_gamma   90.00
#
_symmetry.space_group_name_H-M   'P 1'
#
loop_
_entity.id
_entity.type
_entity.pdbx_description
1 polymer ?
#
loop_
_entity_poly.entity_id
_entity_poly.type
_entity_poly.pdbx_seq_one_letter_code
_entity_poly.pdbx_strand_id
1 'polypeptide(L)'
;MRRDEAARVRRDLTLGLLLPANGYPVCYLNTPDNSLIDAQITSEYVAYAINFLASSTGNPIRVVTHSQGGLNTQWALTFWPSTRNNVFSFFAIAPDYRGSINAAAVQQGYGSNFVNALAAHDGLTAHVPTTDIYTLTDELVQPETLLNATSALGGSNTTNVAVQSACPTVNPDHITIIITGVTEYLLLQAFGAANGRANPNSIPSLDRAQLCLDILPHFTSLAGAVSIGFQTLVAVFTTFTTVSDPQSAVTARAEPPLMPYTQ
;
A
#
# COMPACT_ATOMS: atom_id res chain seq x y z
N MET A 1 -19.46 -7.01 17.30
CA MET A 1 -19.15 -7.27 15.87
C MET A 1 -17.81 -7.97 15.83
N ARG A 2 -17.68 -9.14 15.20
CA ARG A 2 -16.42 -9.91 15.22
C ARG A 2 -15.33 -9.12 14.47
N ARG A 3 -14.07 -9.17 14.93
CA ARG A 3 -12.94 -8.41 14.33
C ARG A 3 -12.84 -8.63 12.81
N ASP A 4 -13.17 -9.83 12.35
CA ASP A 4 -13.18 -10.23 10.93
C ASP A 4 -14.27 -9.54 10.09
N GLU A 5 -15.41 -9.23 10.71
CA GLU A 5 -16.57 -8.65 10.03
C GLU A 5 -16.35 -7.15 9.78
N ALA A 6 -15.73 -6.46 10.74
CA ALA A 6 -15.29 -5.08 10.54
C ALA A 6 -14.15 -5.00 9.50
N ALA A 7 -13.21 -5.97 9.48
CA ALA A 7 -12.16 -6.05 8.45
C ALA A 7 -12.71 -6.23 7.04
N ARG A 8 -13.80 -6.98 6.91
CA ARG A 8 -14.50 -7.22 5.65
C ARG A 8 -15.24 -5.96 5.17
N VAL A 9 -16.04 -5.34 6.04
CA VAL A 9 -16.77 -4.09 5.74
C VAL A 9 -15.81 -2.95 5.36
N ARG A 10 -14.63 -2.85 6.00
CA ARG A 10 -13.60 -1.83 5.72
C ARG A 10 -13.04 -1.87 4.29
N ARG A 11 -12.91 -3.07 3.72
CA ARG A 11 -12.28 -3.32 2.42
C ARG A 11 -13.25 -3.12 1.26
N ASP A 12 -14.53 -3.35 1.53
CA ASP A 12 -15.66 -3.17 0.63
C ASP A 12 -16.09 -1.69 0.47
N LEU A 13 -15.29 -0.71 0.93
CA LEU A 13 -15.63 0.72 0.94
C LEU A 13 -14.61 1.63 0.24
N THR A 14 -13.48 1.10 -0.24
CA THR A 14 -12.44 1.86 -0.95
C THR A 14 -12.05 1.14 -2.25
N LEU A 15 -10.83 0.60 -2.33
CA LEU A 15 -10.31 -0.14 -3.49
C LEU A 15 -11.18 -1.36 -3.83
N GLY A 16 -11.90 -1.91 -2.85
CA GLY A 16 -12.83 -3.02 -3.02
C GLY A 16 -14.09 -2.74 -3.82
N LEU A 17 -14.47 -1.48 -3.94
CA LEU A 17 -15.54 -1.08 -4.86
C LEU A 17 -14.95 -0.62 -6.18
N LEU A 18 -13.85 0.14 -6.12
CA LEU A 18 -13.18 0.70 -7.29
C LEU A 18 -12.78 -0.37 -8.30
N LEU A 19 -12.02 -1.38 -7.87
CA LEU A 19 -11.45 -2.38 -8.76
C LEU A 19 -12.51 -3.28 -9.41
N PRO A 20 -13.49 -3.86 -8.68
CA PRO A 20 -14.56 -4.63 -9.30
C PRO A 20 -15.46 -3.81 -10.22
N ALA A 21 -15.76 -2.55 -9.87
CA ALA A 21 -16.53 -1.66 -10.75
C ALA A 21 -15.82 -1.38 -12.09
N ASN A 22 -14.50 -1.55 -12.13
CA ASN A 22 -13.66 -1.39 -13.31
C ASN A 22 -13.19 -2.74 -13.90
N GLY A 23 -13.85 -3.84 -13.55
CA GLY A 23 -13.63 -5.15 -14.18
C GLY A 23 -12.48 -5.98 -13.60
N TYR A 24 -11.93 -5.59 -12.45
CA TYR A 24 -10.87 -6.33 -11.77
C TYR A 24 -11.43 -7.12 -10.58
N PRO A 25 -11.46 -8.47 -10.62
CA PRO A 25 -11.84 -9.26 -9.45
C PRO A 25 -10.80 -9.10 -8.34
N VAL A 26 -11.26 -8.89 -7.11
CA VAL A 26 -10.39 -8.60 -5.96
C VAL A 26 -10.38 -9.77 -4.99
N CYS A 27 -9.18 -10.13 -4.54
CA CYS A 27 -8.95 -10.95 -3.36
C CYS A 27 -8.21 -10.11 -2.32
N TYR A 28 -8.48 -10.37 -1.04
CA TYR A 28 -7.74 -9.73 0.03
C TYR A 28 -6.97 -10.72 0.87
N LEU A 29 -5.77 -10.33 1.29
CA LEU A 29 -5.01 -11.05 2.29
C LEU A 29 -5.37 -10.53 3.68
N ASN A 30 -5.92 -11.39 4.53
CA ASN A 30 -6.02 -11.13 5.97
C ASN A 30 -4.78 -11.71 6.62
N THR A 31 -3.87 -10.85 7.05
CA THR A 31 -2.66 -11.23 7.78
C THR A 31 -3.01 -11.47 9.25
N PRO A 32 -2.30 -12.38 9.95
CA PRO A 32 -2.48 -12.58 11.38
C PRO A 32 -2.27 -11.28 12.16
N ASP A 33 -3.10 -11.09 13.20
CA ASP A 33 -3.11 -9.90 14.08
C ASP A 33 -3.03 -8.55 13.36
N ASN A 34 -3.62 -8.44 12.16
CA ASN A 34 -3.60 -7.23 11.34
C ASN A 34 -2.18 -6.71 11.04
N SER A 35 -1.24 -7.63 10.77
CA SER A 35 0.18 -7.33 10.50
C SER A 35 0.94 -6.68 11.66
N LEU A 36 0.48 -6.90 12.91
CA LEU A 36 1.19 -6.46 14.11
C LEU A 36 2.22 -7.49 14.62
N ILE A 37 2.26 -8.68 14.01
CA ILE A 37 3.31 -9.69 14.26
C ILE A 37 4.61 -9.35 13.53
N ASP A 38 5.63 -10.19 13.68
CA ASP A 38 6.89 -10.10 12.92
C ASP A 38 6.61 -9.91 11.42
N ALA A 39 7.10 -8.80 10.86
CA ALA A 39 6.93 -8.44 9.45
C ALA A 39 7.53 -9.51 8.50
N GLN A 40 8.53 -10.27 8.95
CA GLN A 40 9.09 -11.40 8.21
C GLN A 40 8.04 -12.48 8.01
N ILE A 41 7.33 -12.86 9.08
CA ILE A 41 6.25 -13.84 9.04
C ILE A 41 5.08 -13.28 8.21
N THR A 42 4.70 -12.01 8.40
CA THR A 42 3.66 -11.38 7.59
C THR A 42 3.97 -11.45 6.10
N SER A 43 5.24 -11.29 5.72
CA SER A 43 5.70 -11.38 4.34
C SER A 43 5.65 -12.80 3.77
N GLU A 44 5.78 -13.84 4.60
CA GLU A 44 5.57 -15.23 4.17
C GLU A 44 4.12 -15.46 3.69
N TYR A 45 3.13 -14.88 4.38
CA TYR A 45 1.73 -14.92 3.94
C TYR A 45 1.54 -14.21 2.59
N VAL A 46 2.25 -13.10 2.37
CA VAL A 46 2.23 -12.39 1.07
C VAL A 46 2.84 -13.26 -0.03
N ALA A 47 4.03 -13.85 0.21
CA ALA A 47 4.68 -14.73 -0.75
C ALA A 47 3.81 -15.93 -1.12
N TYR A 48 3.20 -16.57 -0.12
CA TYR A 48 2.26 -17.67 -0.32
C TYR A 48 1.04 -17.23 -1.14
N ALA A 49 0.41 -16.12 -0.78
CA ALA A 49 -0.79 -15.62 -1.46
C ALA A 49 -0.53 -15.30 -2.94
N ILE A 50 0.61 -14.69 -3.26
CA ILE A 50 1.02 -14.41 -4.64
C ILE A 50 1.07 -15.71 -5.45
N ASN A 51 1.84 -16.70 -4.99
CA ASN A 51 2.01 -17.96 -5.70
C ASN A 51 0.70 -18.74 -5.80
N PHE A 52 -0.08 -18.79 -4.73
CA PHE A 52 -1.36 -19.48 -4.67
C PHE A 52 -2.37 -18.88 -5.66
N LEU A 53 -2.54 -17.56 -5.65
CA LEU A 53 -3.50 -16.88 -6.53
C LEU A 53 -3.07 -16.98 -7.99
N ALA A 54 -1.79 -16.75 -8.30
CA ALA A 54 -1.29 -16.86 -9.67
C ALA A 54 -1.44 -18.28 -10.23
N SER A 55 -1.19 -19.31 -9.41
CA SER A 55 -1.43 -20.71 -9.79
C SER A 55 -2.91 -21.00 -9.99
N SER A 56 -3.79 -20.41 -9.16
CA SER A 56 -5.24 -20.66 -9.22
C SER A 56 -5.89 -19.98 -10.43
N THR A 57 -5.39 -18.82 -10.85
CA THR A 57 -5.87 -18.09 -12.04
C THR A 57 -5.14 -18.51 -13.32
N GLY A 58 -4.02 -19.23 -13.21
CA GLY A 58 -3.13 -19.57 -14.32
C GLY A 58 -2.39 -18.36 -14.91
N ASN A 59 -2.41 -17.20 -14.24
CA ASN A 59 -1.86 -15.95 -14.74
C ASN A 59 -1.19 -15.14 -13.62
N PRO A 60 -0.12 -14.36 -13.91
CA PRO A 60 0.44 -13.43 -12.95
C PRO A 60 -0.62 -12.43 -12.45
N ILE A 61 -0.61 -12.14 -11.16
CA ILE A 61 -1.60 -11.27 -10.51
C ILE A 61 -1.10 -9.83 -10.43
N ARG A 62 -2.03 -8.89 -10.19
CA ARG A 62 -1.69 -7.52 -9.81
C ARG A 62 -1.82 -7.38 -8.30
N VAL A 63 -0.86 -6.72 -7.67
CA VAL A 63 -0.83 -6.53 -6.21
C VAL A 63 -1.03 -5.06 -5.91
N VAL A 64 -1.93 -4.74 -4.97
CA VAL A 64 -2.11 -3.39 -4.44
C VAL A 64 -1.94 -3.43 -2.93
N THR A 65 -1.19 -2.48 -2.38
CA THR A 65 -0.94 -2.41 -0.94
C THR A 65 -1.12 -1.01 -0.41
N HIS A 66 -1.25 -0.93 0.91
CA HIS A 66 -1.17 0.32 1.66
C HIS A 66 -0.22 0.15 2.84
N SER A 67 0.54 1.19 3.18
CA SER A 67 1.40 1.24 4.37
C SER A 67 2.38 0.04 4.41
N GLN A 68 2.54 -0.59 5.58
CA GLN A 68 3.35 -1.79 5.79
C GLN A 68 3.11 -2.91 4.77
N GLY A 69 1.91 -2.99 4.16
CA GLY A 69 1.64 -3.98 3.12
C GLY A 69 2.62 -3.87 1.94
N GLY A 70 3.09 -2.67 1.63
CA GLY A 70 4.08 -2.45 0.59
C GLY A 70 5.45 -2.98 1.00
N LEU A 71 5.90 -2.66 2.21
CA LEU A 71 7.12 -3.20 2.80
C LEU A 71 7.11 -4.73 2.84
N ASN A 72 6.01 -5.34 3.28
CA ASN A 72 5.85 -6.80 3.32
C ASN A 72 5.88 -7.44 1.92
N THR A 73 5.28 -6.78 0.93
CA THR A 73 5.28 -7.27 -0.46
C THR A 73 6.66 -7.18 -1.07
N GLN A 74 7.38 -6.09 -0.85
CA GLN A 74 8.74 -5.94 -1.33
C GLN A 74 9.71 -6.91 -0.65
N TRP A 75 9.52 -7.18 0.65
CA TRP A 75 10.23 -8.25 1.36
C TRP A 75 9.96 -9.63 0.74
N ALA A 76 8.70 -9.95 0.45
CA ALA A 76 8.33 -11.20 -0.23
C ALA A 76 8.99 -11.32 -1.61
N LEU A 77 9.00 -10.25 -2.41
CA LEU A 77 9.65 -10.21 -3.72
C LEU A 77 11.18 -10.33 -3.63
N THR A 78 11.78 -9.84 -2.54
CA THR A 78 13.21 -9.91 -2.28
C THR A 78 13.63 -11.34 -1.92
N PHE A 79 13.02 -11.92 -0.89
CA PHE A 79 13.46 -13.18 -0.29
C PHE A 79 12.76 -14.44 -0.84
N TRP A 80 11.67 -14.31 -1.59
CA TRP A 80 11.04 -15.39 -2.35
C TRP A 80 11.01 -15.08 -3.85
N PRO A 81 12.13 -15.23 -4.58
CA PRO A 81 12.22 -14.88 -6.00
C PRO A 81 11.19 -15.57 -6.90
N SER A 82 10.67 -16.74 -6.48
CA SER A 82 9.57 -17.45 -7.17
C SER A 82 8.32 -16.59 -7.37
N THR A 83 8.10 -15.58 -6.52
CA THR A 83 6.94 -14.68 -6.60
C THR A 83 7.03 -13.71 -7.77
N ARG A 84 8.24 -13.37 -8.24
CA ARG A 84 8.47 -12.30 -9.23
C ARG A 84 7.79 -12.59 -10.56
N ASN A 85 7.81 -13.84 -11.03
CA ASN A 85 7.12 -14.26 -12.26
C ASN A 85 5.60 -14.36 -12.09
N ASN A 86 5.10 -14.34 -10.86
CA ASN A 86 3.69 -14.45 -10.50
C ASN A 86 3.04 -13.09 -10.23
N VAL A 87 3.78 -11.99 -10.34
CA VAL A 87 3.27 -10.62 -10.19
C VAL A 87 3.44 -9.87 -11.51
N PHE A 88 2.32 -9.52 -12.14
CA PHE A 88 2.28 -8.67 -13.32
C PHE A 88 2.69 -7.23 -13.00
N SER A 89 2.13 -6.68 -11.92
CA SER A 89 2.49 -5.36 -11.42
C SER A 89 2.17 -5.18 -9.94
N PHE A 90 2.85 -4.22 -9.33
CA PHE A 90 2.73 -3.87 -7.93
C PHE A 90 2.43 -2.37 -7.78
N PHE A 91 1.29 -2.02 -7.19
CA PHE A 91 0.90 -0.64 -6.92
C PHE A 91 0.86 -0.40 -5.40
N ALA A 92 1.81 0.37 -4.88
CA ALA A 92 1.96 0.59 -3.44
C ALA A 92 1.53 2.01 -3.05
N ILE A 93 0.63 2.11 -2.08
CA ILE A 93 0.12 3.38 -1.56
C ILE A 93 0.74 3.66 -0.19
N ALA A 94 1.49 4.76 -0.07
CA ALA A 94 2.26 5.14 1.11
C ALA A 94 3.10 3.99 1.73
N PRO A 95 3.88 3.23 0.93
CA PRO A 95 4.76 2.20 1.48
C PRO A 95 5.90 2.78 2.30
N ASP A 96 6.49 2.02 3.21
CA ASP A 96 7.57 2.47 4.08
C ASP A 96 8.83 1.61 3.92
N TYR A 97 9.35 1.51 2.69
CA TYR A 97 10.47 0.59 2.36
C TYR A 97 11.76 0.86 3.14
N ARG A 98 12.00 2.10 3.57
CA ARG A 98 13.12 2.50 4.44
C ARG A 98 12.69 2.70 5.89
N GLY A 99 11.52 2.20 6.25
CA GLY A 99 10.85 2.46 7.52
C GLY A 99 10.47 3.93 7.68
N SER A 100 10.12 4.30 8.91
CA SER A 100 9.74 5.65 9.29
C SER A 100 10.37 6.06 10.61
N ILE A 101 10.74 7.34 10.72
CA ILE A 101 11.17 7.94 11.98
C ILE A 101 10.01 8.05 13.00
N ASN A 102 8.77 8.00 12.52
CA ASN A 102 7.54 8.05 13.32
C ASN A 102 6.89 6.66 13.48
N ALA A 103 7.61 5.58 13.17
CA ALA A 103 7.04 4.24 13.17
C ALA A 103 6.57 3.81 14.57
N ALA A 104 5.34 3.33 14.66
CA ALA A 104 4.80 2.71 15.88
C ALA A 104 5.29 1.26 16.06
N ALA A 105 5.61 0.55 14.96
CA ALA A 105 6.12 -0.82 15.00
C ALA A 105 7.64 -0.84 14.87
N VAL A 106 8.31 -1.63 15.71
CA VAL A 106 9.78 -1.64 15.82
C VAL A 106 10.48 -1.98 14.50
N GLN A 107 9.97 -2.95 13.72
CA GLN A 107 10.55 -3.33 12.43
C GLN A 107 10.32 -2.29 11.32
N GLN A 108 9.27 -1.47 11.40
CA GLN A 108 9.04 -0.33 10.49
C GLN A 108 9.87 0.89 10.90
N GLY A 109 10.62 0.84 12.01
CA GLY A 109 11.49 1.93 12.43
C GLY A 109 12.58 2.21 11.41
N TYR A 110 12.83 3.49 11.15
CA TYR A 110 13.96 3.91 10.31
C TYR A 110 15.27 3.35 10.88
N GLY A 111 16.00 2.58 10.07
CA GLY A 111 17.25 1.92 10.48
C GLY A 111 17.09 0.66 11.32
N SER A 112 15.89 0.05 11.40
CA SER A 112 15.69 -1.27 11.98
C SER A 112 16.54 -2.34 11.26
N ASN A 113 16.82 -3.46 11.92
CA ASN A 113 17.56 -4.57 11.29
C ASN A 113 16.79 -5.12 10.09
N PHE A 114 15.46 -5.16 10.17
CA PHE A 114 14.55 -5.60 9.11
C PHE A 114 14.66 -4.71 7.88
N VAL A 115 14.48 -3.40 8.03
CA VAL A 115 14.62 -2.46 6.90
C VAL A 115 16.04 -2.48 6.32
N ASN A 116 17.07 -2.56 7.17
CA ASN A 116 18.46 -2.63 6.72
C ASN A 116 18.74 -3.94 5.97
N ALA A 117 18.16 -5.06 6.41
CA ALA A 117 18.26 -6.34 5.71
C ALA A 117 17.57 -6.27 4.34
N LEU A 118 16.37 -5.67 4.25
CA LEU A 118 15.73 -5.45 2.96
C LEU A 118 16.64 -4.65 2.02
N ALA A 119 17.24 -3.58 2.52
CA ALA A 119 18.14 -2.74 1.74
C ALA A 119 19.44 -3.45 1.32
N ALA A 120 20.01 -4.30 2.18
CA ALA A 120 21.22 -5.05 1.90
C ALA A 120 21.04 -6.13 0.81
N HIS A 121 19.80 -6.56 0.56
CA HIS A 121 19.45 -7.61 -0.40
C HIS A 121 18.75 -7.07 -1.65
N ASP A 122 19.13 -5.87 -2.11
CA ASP A 122 18.58 -5.17 -3.28
C ASP A 122 17.08 -4.82 -3.19
N GLY A 123 16.46 -4.94 -2.00
CA GLY A 123 15.04 -4.69 -1.79
C GLY A 123 14.62 -3.22 -1.89
N LEU A 124 15.55 -2.28 -2.04
CA LEU A 124 15.26 -0.88 -2.38
C LEU A 124 15.20 -0.61 -3.90
N THR A 125 15.29 -1.66 -4.73
CA THR A 125 15.06 -1.61 -6.17
C THR A 125 13.84 -2.46 -6.51
N ALA A 126 12.95 -1.97 -7.38
CA ALA A 126 11.76 -2.74 -7.75
C ALA A 126 12.12 -4.04 -8.48
N HIS A 127 11.60 -5.17 -7.99
CA HIS A 127 11.80 -6.49 -8.59
C HIS A 127 10.79 -6.83 -9.70
N VAL A 128 9.68 -6.10 -9.75
CA VAL A 128 8.59 -6.22 -10.74
C VAL A 128 8.18 -4.81 -11.18
N PRO A 129 7.34 -4.63 -12.21
CA PRO A 129 6.82 -3.32 -12.55
C PRO A 129 6.05 -2.71 -11.36
N THR A 130 6.61 -1.65 -10.77
CA THR A 130 6.08 -1.03 -9.55
C THR A 130 5.66 0.42 -9.78
N THR A 131 4.54 0.81 -9.19
CA THR A 131 4.18 2.21 -8.99
C THR A 131 4.04 2.48 -7.50
N ASP A 132 4.85 3.39 -6.98
CA ASP A 132 4.77 3.86 -5.60
C ASP A 132 4.12 5.25 -5.59
N ILE A 133 3.03 5.41 -4.85
CA ILE A 133 2.38 6.70 -4.64
C ILE A 133 2.40 7.08 -3.17
N TYR A 134 2.84 8.30 -2.86
CA TYR A 134 3.05 8.79 -1.50
C TYR A 134 2.69 10.26 -1.39
N THR A 135 2.62 10.80 -0.17
CA THR A 135 2.27 12.20 0.09
C THR A 135 3.33 12.86 0.94
N LEU A 136 3.70 14.10 0.60
CA LEU A 136 4.70 14.87 1.35
C LEU A 136 4.22 15.25 2.76
N THR A 137 2.92 15.13 3.02
CA THR A 137 2.26 15.47 4.29
C THR A 137 1.92 14.25 5.13
N ASP A 138 2.49 13.08 4.81
CA ASP A 138 2.26 11.84 5.54
C ASP A 138 2.74 11.98 6.99
N GLU A 139 1.85 11.82 7.97
CA GLU A 139 2.16 12.00 9.38
C GLU A 139 2.82 10.77 10.01
N LEU A 140 2.69 9.59 9.39
CA LEU A 140 3.16 8.32 9.93
C LEU A 140 4.44 7.82 9.24
N VAL A 141 4.58 8.05 7.95
CA VAL A 141 5.69 7.61 7.12
C VAL A 141 6.54 8.82 6.78
N GLN A 142 7.74 8.88 7.37
CA GLN A 142 8.68 9.99 7.18
C GLN A 142 10.14 9.46 7.17
N PRO A 143 11.04 10.03 6.35
CA PRO A 143 10.84 11.22 5.51
C PRO A 143 10.09 10.93 4.20
N GLU A 144 9.13 11.79 3.85
CA GLU A 144 8.45 11.80 2.55
C GLU A 144 8.77 13.09 1.80
N THR A 145 9.82 13.05 0.99
CA THR A 145 10.30 14.19 0.20
C THR A 145 10.45 13.80 -1.26
N LEU A 146 10.37 14.77 -2.18
CA LEU A 146 10.51 14.50 -3.62
C LEU A 146 11.84 13.83 -4.01
N LEU A 147 12.89 13.98 -3.18
CA LEU A 147 14.22 13.45 -3.46
C LEU A 147 14.55 12.19 -2.65
N ASN A 148 13.98 12.04 -1.46
CA ASN A 148 14.33 10.98 -0.52
C ASN A 148 13.10 10.53 0.27
N ALA A 149 12.09 10.06 -0.46
CA ALA A 149 10.92 9.40 0.09
C ALA A 149 11.28 7.98 0.54
N THR A 150 10.88 7.61 1.77
CA THR A 150 10.97 6.20 2.21
C THR A 150 10.11 5.30 1.31
N SER A 151 8.98 5.83 0.81
CA SER A 151 8.11 5.19 -0.17
C SER A 151 8.71 4.91 -1.54
N ALA A 152 9.86 5.49 -1.92
CA ALA A 152 10.31 5.41 -3.30
C ALA A 152 11.30 4.26 -3.56
N LEU A 153 10.97 3.32 -4.45
CA LEU A 153 11.94 2.33 -4.94
C LEU A 153 12.81 2.89 -6.08
N GLY A 154 14.04 2.39 -6.17
CA GLY A 154 14.93 2.59 -7.31
C GLY A 154 14.62 1.65 -8.47
N GLY A 155 15.37 1.81 -9.57
CA GLY A 155 15.30 0.96 -10.75
C GLY A 155 14.44 1.50 -11.89
N SER A 156 14.69 0.99 -13.11
CA SER A 156 13.97 1.39 -14.34
C SER A 156 12.53 0.90 -14.39
N ASN A 157 12.18 -0.07 -13.54
CA ASN A 157 10.85 -0.68 -13.40
C ASN A 157 9.99 0.02 -12.34
N THR A 158 10.34 1.22 -11.89
CA THR A 158 9.57 1.96 -10.88
C THR A 158 8.99 3.25 -11.46
N THR A 159 7.78 3.60 -11.05
CA THR A 159 7.22 4.94 -11.16
C THR A 159 6.94 5.45 -9.75
N ASN A 160 7.67 6.47 -9.29
CA ASN A 160 7.46 7.09 -7.98
C ASN A 160 6.64 8.37 -8.16
N VAL A 161 5.53 8.52 -7.43
CA VAL A 161 4.62 9.65 -7.56
C VAL A 161 4.34 10.25 -6.18
N ALA A 162 4.85 11.45 -5.93
CA ALA A 162 4.32 12.26 -4.83
C ALA A 162 2.97 12.84 -5.26
N VAL A 163 1.93 12.76 -4.44
CA VAL A 163 0.61 13.37 -4.71
C VAL A 163 0.79 14.83 -5.10
N GLN A 164 1.63 15.58 -4.38
CA GLN A 164 1.90 17.00 -4.62
C GLN A 164 2.61 17.27 -5.95
N SER A 165 3.28 16.29 -6.55
CA SER A 165 3.87 16.43 -7.89
C SER A 165 2.81 16.44 -9.00
N ALA A 166 1.68 15.74 -8.79
CA ALA A 166 0.55 15.73 -9.70
C ALA A 166 -0.49 16.80 -9.33
N CYS A 167 -0.71 17.01 -8.03
CA CYS A 167 -1.73 17.85 -7.43
C CYS A 167 -1.13 18.73 -6.31
N PRO A 168 -0.50 19.87 -6.65
CA PRO A 168 0.30 20.67 -5.69
C PRO A 168 -0.45 21.21 -4.47
N THR A 169 -1.77 21.35 -4.56
CA THR A 169 -2.62 21.90 -3.48
C THR A 169 -3.26 20.82 -2.60
N VAL A 170 -3.08 19.54 -2.93
CA VAL A 170 -3.73 18.41 -2.25
C VAL A 170 -2.76 17.83 -1.25
N ASN A 171 -3.22 17.72 0.00
CA ASN A 171 -2.40 17.31 1.14
C ASN A 171 -3.12 16.19 1.90
N PRO A 172 -3.23 14.98 1.31
CA PRO A 172 -3.78 13.86 2.04
C PRO A 172 -2.82 13.44 3.16
N ASP A 173 -3.38 12.92 4.22
CA ASP A 173 -2.68 12.21 5.29
C ASP A 173 -2.40 10.74 4.88
N HIS A 174 -1.75 9.98 5.77
CA HIS A 174 -1.34 8.59 5.51
C HIS A 174 -2.52 7.66 5.13
N ILE A 175 -3.73 7.97 5.61
CA ILE A 175 -4.91 7.12 5.43
C ILE A 175 -5.74 7.58 4.24
N THR A 176 -5.96 8.88 4.13
CA THR A 176 -6.81 9.50 3.10
C THR A 176 -6.18 9.45 1.72
N ILE A 177 -4.86 9.28 1.61
CA ILE A 177 -4.18 9.08 0.32
C ILE A 177 -4.78 7.94 -0.52
N ILE A 178 -5.31 6.89 0.13
CA ILE A 178 -5.91 5.72 -0.52
C ILE A 178 -7.11 6.11 -1.40
N ILE A 179 -7.86 7.13 -1.01
CA ILE A 179 -9.13 7.52 -1.64
C ILE A 179 -9.04 8.84 -2.41
N THR A 180 -7.84 9.37 -2.63
CA THR A 180 -7.69 10.57 -3.47
C THR A 180 -7.94 10.21 -4.93
N GLY A 181 -8.60 11.10 -5.67
CA GLY A 181 -8.87 10.87 -7.09
C GLY A 181 -7.59 10.55 -7.88
N VAL A 182 -6.48 11.22 -7.58
CA VAL A 182 -5.19 10.96 -8.24
C VAL A 182 -4.66 9.54 -7.99
N THR A 183 -4.78 9.02 -6.76
CA THR A 183 -4.40 7.65 -6.44
C THR A 183 -5.26 6.65 -7.20
N GLU A 184 -6.59 6.82 -7.19
CA GLU A 184 -7.52 5.92 -7.87
C GLU A 184 -7.31 5.92 -9.39
N TYR A 185 -7.12 7.10 -9.99
CA TYR A 185 -6.85 7.24 -11.41
C TYR A 185 -5.55 6.54 -11.81
N LEU A 186 -4.46 6.78 -11.08
CA LEU A 186 -3.17 6.18 -11.39
C LEU A 186 -3.18 4.66 -11.17
N LEU A 187 -3.92 4.16 -10.19
CA LEU A 187 -4.11 2.73 -9.97
C LEU A 187 -4.80 2.08 -11.19
N LEU A 188 -5.94 2.63 -11.62
CA LEU A 188 -6.67 2.10 -12.78
C LEU A 188 -5.85 2.20 -14.06
N GLN A 189 -5.12 3.30 -14.23
CA GLN A 189 -4.22 3.50 -15.36
C GLN A 189 -3.09 2.45 -15.37
N ALA A 190 -2.42 2.21 -14.23
CA ALA A 190 -1.38 1.20 -14.10
C ALA A 190 -1.90 -0.21 -14.42
N PHE A 191 -3.12 -0.52 -13.97
CA PHE A 191 -3.73 -1.82 -14.19
C PHE A 191 -4.05 -2.10 -15.66
N GLY A 192 -4.50 -1.07 -16.39
CA GLY A 192 -4.76 -1.13 -17.83
C GLY A 192 -3.51 -0.98 -18.71
N ALA A 193 -2.38 -0.54 -18.16
CA ALA A 193 -1.17 -0.33 -18.92
C ALA A 193 -0.44 -1.65 -19.26
N ALA A 194 0.05 -1.76 -20.50
CA ALA A 194 0.78 -2.95 -20.94
C ALA A 194 2.10 -3.18 -20.17
N ASN A 195 2.71 -2.11 -19.65
CA ASN A 195 3.92 -2.18 -18.81
C ASN A 195 3.58 -2.29 -17.31
N GLY A 196 2.31 -2.36 -16.94
CA GLY A 196 1.85 -2.51 -15.56
C GLY A 196 2.10 -1.31 -14.62
N ARG A 197 2.53 -0.16 -15.15
CA ARG A 197 2.90 1.01 -14.33
C ARG A 197 2.10 2.24 -14.69
N ALA A 198 1.86 3.08 -13.69
CA ALA A 198 1.30 4.39 -13.92
C ALA A 198 2.33 5.29 -14.62
N ASN A 199 1.80 6.31 -15.28
CA ASN A 199 2.50 7.44 -15.87
C ASN A 199 1.78 8.71 -15.40
N PRO A 200 2.32 9.44 -14.41
CA PRO A 200 1.69 10.68 -13.93
C PRO A 200 1.64 11.78 -15.01
N ASN A 201 2.48 11.71 -16.03
CA ASN A 201 2.50 12.69 -17.12
C ASN A 201 1.34 12.52 -18.10
N SER A 202 0.65 11.36 -18.11
CA SER A 202 -0.51 11.14 -18.99
C SER A 202 -1.84 11.58 -18.38
N ILE A 203 -1.86 12.19 -17.18
CA ILE A 203 -3.06 12.82 -16.62
C ILE A 203 -3.45 14.03 -17.50
N PRO A 204 -4.61 14.01 -18.20
CA PRO A 204 -5.03 15.11 -19.07
C PRO A 204 -5.21 16.41 -18.29
N SER A 205 -4.92 17.54 -18.94
CA SER A 205 -4.91 18.86 -18.28
C SER A 205 -6.29 19.31 -17.81
N LEU A 206 -7.36 19.01 -18.55
CA LEU A 206 -8.75 19.32 -18.17
C LEU A 206 -9.24 18.47 -17.00
N ASP A 207 -8.73 17.24 -16.87
CA ASP A 207 -9.11 16.32 -15.80
C ASP A 207 -8.32 16.58 -14.52
N ARG A 208 -7.11 17.15 -14.61
CA ARG A 208 -6.23 17.35 -13.45
C ARG A 208 -6.83 18.27 -12.39
N ALA A 209 -7.45 19.38 -12.79
CA ALA A 209 -8.06 20.30 -11.82
C ALA A 209 -9.21 19.64 -11.05
N GLN A 210 -10.04 18.85 -11.73
CA GLN A 210 -11.13 18.12 -11.10
C GLN A 210 -10.59 16.98 -10.23
N LEU A 211 -9.63 16.20 -10.75
CA LEU A 211 -8.96 15.12 -10.02
C LEU A 211 -8.27 15.59 -8.74
N CYS A 212 -7.67 16.78 -8.76
CA CYS A 212 -7.02 17.36 -7.60
C CYS A 212 -8.01 18.03 -6.62
N LEU A 213 -9.23 18.36 -7.05
CA LEU A 213 -10.29 18.78 -6.13
C LEU A 213 -11.06 17.60 -5.55
N ASP A 214 -10.83 16.41 -6.10
CA ASP A 214 -11.56 15.20 -5.79
C ASP A 214 -10.94 14.45 -4.60
N ILE A 215 -11.44 14.78 -3.42
CA ILE A 215 -11.15 14.09 -2.15
C ILE A 215 -12.23 13.02 -1.88
N LEU A 216 -13.25 12.91 -2.73
CA LEU A 216 -14.33 11.93 -2.61
C LEU A 216 -14.29 10.97 -3.79
N PRO A 217 -14.19 9.65 -3.57
CA PRO A 217 -14.07 8.69 -4.67
C PRO A 217 -15.20 8.85 -5.69
N HIS A 218 -14.84 8.92 -6.98
CA HIS A 218 -15.74 9.19 -8.12
C HIS A 218 -16.87 8.15 -8.34
N PHE A 219 -17.07 7.20 -7.44
CA PHE A 219 -18.02 6.11 -7.61
C PHE A 219 -19.06 6.11 -6.51
N THR A 220 -20.04 7.00 -6.69
CA THR A 220 -21.49 6.73 -6.65
C THR A 220 -22.19 8.09 -6.72
N SER A 221 -23.45 8.11 -7.12
CA SER A 221 -24.30 9.31 -7.07
C SER A 221 -24.16 10.06 -5.73
N LEU A 222 -24.66 11.31 -5.65
CA LEU A 222 -24.63 12.16 -4.44
C LEU A 222 -25.02 11.41 -3.13
N ALA A 223 -25.84 10.36 -3.22
CA ALA A 223 -26.22 9.47 -2.12
C ALA A 223 -25.10 8.52 -1.63
N GLY A 224 -24.26 8.02 -2.53
CA GLY A 224 -23.17 7.11 -2.17
C GLY A 224 -21.87 7.84 -1.78
N ALA A 225 -21.62 9.06 -2.26
CA ALA A 225 -20.58 9.94 -1.73
C ALA A 225 -20.80 10.28 -0.23
N VAL A 226 -22.06 10.52 0.16
CA VAL A 226 -22.45 10.75 1.57
C VAL A 226 -22.31 9.47 2.41
N SER A 227 -22.63 8.31 1.82
CA SER A 227 -22.50 7.02 2.50
C SER A 227 -21.05 6.60 2.70
N ILE A 228 -20.19 6.80 1.69
CA ILE A 228 -18.75 6.51 1.77
C ILE A 228 -18.08 7.48 2.73
N GLY A 229 -18.27 8.81 2.61
CA GLY A 229 -17.64 9.78 3.51
C GLY A 229 -17.99 9.57 4.98
N PHE A 230 -19.23 9.17 5.29
CA PHE A 230 -19.64 8.88 6.66
C PHE A 230 -19.13 7.51 7.16
N GLN A 231 -19.09 6.49 6.30
CA GLN A 231 -18.64 5.14 6.66
C GLN A 231 -17.11 5.00 6.69
N THR A 232 -16.37 5.69 5.82
CA THR A 232 -14.90 5.72 5.83
C THR A 232 -14.38 6.50 7.02
N LEU A 233 -14.96 7.66 7.37
CA LEU A 233 -14.61 8.37 8.61
C LEU A 233 -14.87 7.49 9.84
N VAL A 234 -16.01 6.79 9.91
CA VAL A 234 -16.31 5.88 11.02
C VAL A 234 -15.39 4.65 11.04
N ALA A 235 -15.06 4.07 9.89
CA ALA A 235 -14.18 2.91 9.73
C ALA A 235 -12.70 3.22 10.04
N VAL A 236 -12.22 4.38 9.61
CA VAL A 236 -10.89 4.92 9.94
C VAL A 236 -10.81 5.22 11.42
N PHE A 237 -11.82 5.89 11.99
CA PHE A 237 -11.91 6.16 13.42
C PHE A 237 -11.99 4.88 14.27
N THR A 238 -12.67 3.82 13.79
CA THR A 238 -12.68 2.51 14.48
C THR A 238 -11.36 1.75 14.35
N THR A 239 -10.63 1.90 13.25
CA THR A 239 -9.29 1.29 13.08
C THR A 239 -8.27 1.99 13.96
N PHE A 240 -8.27 3.33 13.99
CA PHE A 240 -7.43 4.09 14.91
C PHE A 240 -7.73 3.71 16.36
N THR A 241 -9.00 3.62 16.76
CA THR A 241 -9.39 3.24 18.14
C THR A 241 -9.13 1.77 18.49
N THR A 242 -9.10 0.84 17.52
CA THR A 242 -8.74 -0.57 17.78
C THR A 242 -7.24 -0.84 17.75
N VAL A 243 -6.47 -0.14 16.93
CA VAL A 243 -4.99 -0.13 16.98
C VAL A 243 -4.49 0.58 18.24
N SER A 244 -5.23 1.59 18.72
CA SER A 244 -4.96 2.27 19.98
C SER A 244 -5.68 1.65 21.19
N ASP A 245 -6.36 0.49 21.04
CA ASP A 245 -6.86 -0.27 22.18
C ASP A 245 -5.65 -0.86 22.93
N PRO A 246 -5.27 -0.28 24.09
CA PRO A 246 -4.06 -0.68 24.80
C PRO A 246 -4.17 -2.09 25.36
N GLN A 247 -5.37 -2.69 25.39
CA GLN A 247 -5.56 -4.05 25.88
C GLN A 247 -5.30 -5.14 24.83
N SER A 248 -5.14 -4.78 23.55
CA SER A 248 -4.88 -5.76 22.48
C SER A 248 -3.58 -5.55 21.69
N ALA A 249 -2.82 -4.50 22.00
CA ALA A 249 -1.49 -4.27 21.42
C ALA A 249 -0.42 -5.05 22.20
N VAL A 250 0.20 -6.06 21.57
CA VAL A 250 1.43 -6.67 22.10
C VAL A 250 2.56 -5.66 21.91
N THR A 251 3.06 -5.10 23.01
CA THR A 251 4.17 -4.14 22.96
C THR A 251 5.50 -4.89 22.94
N ALA A 252 6.20 -4.88 21.81
CA ALA A 252 7.57 -5.38 21.72
C ALA A 252 8.55 -4.28 22.13
N ARG A 253 9.50 -4.59 23.03
CA ARG A 253 10.55 -3.64 23.44
C ARG A 253 11.74 -3.59 22.50
N ALA A 254 11.88 -4.61 21.67
CA ALA A 254 12.97 -4.79 20.74
C ALA A 254 12.47 -5.50 19.49
N GLU A 255 13.24 -5.35 18.43
CA GLU A 255 13.00 -6.04 17.17
C GLU A 255 13.21 -7.55 17.33
N PRO A 256 12.39 -8.42 16.71
CA PRO A 256 12.70 -9.84 16.62
C PRO A 256 14.02 -10.08 15.86
N PRO A 257 14.71 -11.21 16.11
CA PRO A 257 15.88 -11.56 15.31
C PRO A 257 15.49 -11.76 13.85
N LEU A 258 16.42 -11.42 12.95
CA LEU A 258 16.24 -11.69 11.54
C LEU A 258 16.25 -13.20 11.26
N MET A 259 15.41 -13.62 10.32
CA MET A 259 15.32 -15.01 9.87
C MET A 259 16.60 -15.43 9.15
N PRO A 260 17.00 -16.71 9.21
CA PRO A 260 18.26 -17.17 8.62
C PRO A 260 18.44 -16.88 7.11
N TYR A 261 17.35 -16.78 6.35
CA TYR A 261 17.40 -16.49 4.91
C TYR A 261 17.81 -15.05 4.58
N THR A 262 17.98 -14.18 5.59
CA THR A 262 18.40 -12.78 5.44
C THR A 262 19.90 -12.57 5.64
N GLN A 263 20.64 -13.64 5.97
CA GLN A 263 22.09 -13.62 6.20
C GLN A 263 22.88 -13.78 4.91
#